data_AF-A0A314UU12-F1
#
_entry.id   AF-A0A314UU12-F1
#
_cell.length_a   1.000
_cell.length_b   1.000
_cell.length_c   1.000
_cell.angle_alpha   90.00
_cell.angle_beta   90.00
_cell.angle_gamma   90.00
#
_symmetry.space_group_name_H-M   'P 1'
#
loop_
_entity.id
_entity.type
_entity.pdbx_description
1 polymer ?
#
loop_
_entity_poly.entity_id
_entity_poly.type
_entity_poly.pdbx_seq_one_letter_code
_entity_poly.pdbx_strand_id
1 'polypeptide(L)'
;MSWIESVLWWANYDNGTSPDVLLDRNPDHANFLKRKSDYVQTPISKSRLELVWKKMIEIGKIGLVFNPYGGMMSRIPASATPFPHRAGNLFKVQYSVSWGEAGAEAEKNYTTDTRRLFRFMTPFVSKNPRSAFLNYRDLDIGVNKFGNRSYEQGKVYGLKYFNDNFDRLVKVKTAVDPANFFRNEQSIPLVQLLTQTLLMQTCT
;
A
#
# COMPACT_ATOMS: atom_id res chain seq x y z
N MET A 1 -5.93 16.14 25.00
CA MET A 1 -4.73 16.07 24.15
C MET A 1 -4.95 16.98 22.95
N SER A 2 -4.18 18.05 22.85
CA SER A 2 -4.13 18.91 21.68
C SER A 2 -3.48 18.17 20.50
N TRP A 3 -3.58 18.74 19.29
CA TRP A 3 -2.95 18.14 18.11
C TRP A 3 -1.44 17.95 18.31
N ILE A 4 -0.73 18.96 18.82
CA ILE A 4 0.72 18.89 19.00
C ILE A 4 1.12 17.91 20.11
N GLU A 5 0.36 17.82 21.20
CA GLU A 5 0.58 16.80 22.25
C GLU A 5 0.42 15.38 21.69
N SER A 6 -0.51 15.17 20.75
CA SER A 6 -0.67 13.86 20.10
C SER A 6 0.52 13.47 19.23
N VAL A 7 1.17 14.44 18.58
CA VAL A 7 2.39 14.21 17.79
C VAL A 7 3.54 13.74 18.69
N LEU A 8 3.72 14.41 19.84
CA LEU A 8 4.72 14.03 20.83
C LEU A 8 4.48 12.63 21.37
N TRP A 9 3.23 12.31 21.72
CA TRP A 9 2.84 10.98 22.17
C TRP A 9 3.16 9.90 21.12
N TRP A 10 2.86 10.15 19.84
CA TRP A 10 3.19 9.24 18.73
C TRP A 10 4.68 9.09 18.47
N ALA A 11 5.48 10.10 18.82
CA ALA A 11 6.94 10.05 18.76
C ALA A 11 7.56 9.36 20.00
N ASN A 12 6.73 8.87 20.94
CA ASN A 12 7.13 8.26 22.22
C ASN A 12 7.85 9.24 23.17
N TYR A 13 7.51 10.53 23.11
CA TYR A 13 7.91 11.46 24.16
C TYR A 13 6.93 11.41 25.34
N ASP A 14 7.44 11.71 26.53
CA ASP A 14 6.64 11.78 27.75
C ASP A 14 5.58 12.88 27.66
N ASN A 15 4.45 12.67 28.34
CA ASN A 15 3.41 13.68 28.37
C ASN A 15 3.91 14.94 29.10
N GLY A 16 3.78 16.10 28.45
CA GLY A 16 4.30 17.37 28.97
C GLY A 16 5.69 17.76 28.45
N THR A 17 6.34 16.92 27.62
CA THR A 17 7.53 17.34 26.87
C THR A 17 7.23 18.57 26.00
N SER A 18 8.15 19.55 25.96
CA SER A 18 7.99 20.72 25.07
C SER A 18 7.96 20.28 23.60
N PRO A 19 7.05 20.83 22.76
CA PRO A 19 7.06 20.61 21.32
C PRO A 19 8.39 20.93 20.62
N ASP A 20 9.24 21.77 21.24
CA ASP A 20 10.55 22.16 20.69
C ASP A 20 11.47 20.96 20.47
N VAL A 21 11.25 19.83 21.16
CA VAL A 21 12.00 18.59 20.92
C VAL A 21 11.86 18.09 19.47
N LEU A 22 10.78 18.45 18.77
CA LEU A 22 10.56 18.09 17.37
C LEU A 22 11.44 18.90 16.39
N LEU A 23 12.09 19.96 16.87
CA LEU A 23 13.06 20.76 16.12
C LEU A 23 14.44 20.09 16.08
N ASP A 24 14.77 19.26 17.06
CA ASP A 24 16.02 18.52 17.13
C ASP A 24 15.89 17.17 16.41
N ARG A 25 16.28 17.14 15.13
CA ARG A 25 16.19 15.94 14.28
C ARG A 25 17.57 15.37 14.03
N ASN A 26 17.71 14.06 14.24
CA ASN A 26 18.90 13.31 13.85
C ASN A 26 18.59 12.43 12.61
N PRO A 27 18.71 12.97 11.38
CA PRO A 27 18.30 12.26 10.16
C PRO A 27 19.16 11.03 9.84
N ASP A 28 20.34 10.90 10.45
CA ASP A 28 21.27 9.80 10.18
C ASP A 28 20.96 8.53 10.98
N HIS A 29 19.95 8.57 11.85
CA HIS A 29 19.48 7.42 12.62
C HIS A 29 18.03 7.08 12.26
N ALA A 30 17.84 5.99 11.52
CA ALA A 30 16.52 5.47 11.19
C ALA A 30 16.45 3.95 11.36
N ASN A 31 15.31 3.46 11.82
CA ASN A 31 15.02 2.02 11.78
C ASN A 31 14.68 1.59 10.36
N PHE A 32 15.08 0.37 10.01
CA PHE A 32 14.58 -0.30 8.82
C PHE A 32 13.14 -0.73 9.05
N LEU A 33 12.37 -0.84 7.97
CA LEU A 33 10.98 -1.27 8.04
C LEU A 33 10.54 -2.02 6.80
N LYS A 34 9.60 -2.95 7.00
CA LYS A 34 8.77 -3.52 5.94
C LYS A 34 7.31 -3.34 6.30
N ARG A 35 6.52 -2.87 5.35
CA ARG A 35 5.06 -2.77 5.46
C ARG A 35 4.41 -3.51 4.29
N LYS A 36 3.28 -4.15 4.57
CA LYS A 36 2.34 -4.66 3.56
C LYS A 36 0.93 -4.30 4.02
N SER A 37 -0.05 -4.38 3.12
CA SER A 37 -1.45 -4.14 3.46
C SER A 37 -2.40 -5.11 2.81
N ASP A 38 -3.56 -5.27 3.43
CA ASP A 38 -4.72 -5.96 2.91
C ASP A 38 -6.00 -5.26 3.33
N TYR A 39 -7.12 -5.68 2.74
CA TYR A 39 -8.46 -5.31 3.18
C TYR A 39 -9.26 -6.56 3.52
N VAL A 40 -9.97 -6.53 4.64
CA VAL A 40 -10.92 -7.57 5.06
C VAL A 40 -12.31 -7.10 4.67
N GLN A 41 -13.03 -7.91 3.90
CA GLN A 41 -14.38 -7.60 3.39
C GLN A 41 -15.46 -8.51 4.00
N THR A 42 -15.05 -9.64 4.58
CA THR A 42 -15.94 -10.61 5.24
C THR A 42 -15.38 -10.89 6.63
N PRO A 43 -16.22 -10.99 7.67
CA PRO A 43 -15.74 -11.28 9.02
C PRO A 43 -14.91 -12.57 9.08
N ILE A 44 -13.80 -12.51 9.79
CA ILE A 44 -12.98 -13.70 10.09
C ILE A 44 -13.58 -14.35 11.33
N SER A 45 -13.96 -15.63 11.25
CA SER A 45 -14.50 -16.35 12.40
C SER A 45 -13.47 -16.44 13.54
N LYS A 46 -13.94 -16.60 14.78
CA LYS A 46 -13.08 -16.77 15.95
C LYS A 46 -12.04 -17.89 15.77
N SER A 47 -12.48 -19.08 15.34
CA SER A 47 -11.59 -20.21 15.07
C SER A 47 -10.53 -19.90 14.01
N ARG A 48 -10.85 -19.08 13.01
CA ARG A 48 -9.92 -18.65 11.97
C ARG A 48 -8.95 -17.58 12.49
N LEU A 49 -9.39 -16.67 13.37
CA LEU A 49 -8.51 -15.74 14.07
C LEU A 49 -7.52 -16.45 15.00
N GLU A 50 -7.94 -17.54 15.66
CA GLU A 50 -7.03 -18.37 16.47
C GLU A 50 -5.90 -18.99 15.62
N LEU A 51 -6.17 -19.35 14.36
CA LEU A 51 -5.14 -19.81 13.43
C LEU A 51 -4.17 -18.68 13.04
N VAL A 52 -4.68 -17.47 12.81
CA VAL A 52 -3.85 -16.28 12.56
C VAL A 52 -2.96 -16.00 13.77
N TRP A 53 -3.52 -16.06 14.97
CA TRP A 53 -2.79 -15.86 16.22
C TRP A 53 -1.65 -16.87 16.41
N LYS A 54 -1.94 -18.16 16.24
CA LYS A 54 -0.91 -19.22 16.27
C LYS A 54 0.19 -18.97 15.23
N LYS A 55 -0.19 -18.54 14.02
CA LYS A 55 0.79 -18.21 12.98
C LYS A 55 1.66 -17.01 13.34
N MET A 56 1.10 -16.00 13.98
CA MET A 56 1.86 -14.84 14.45
C MET A 56 2.86 -15.24 15.54
N ILE A 57 2.45 -16.07 16.51
CA ILE A 57 3.37 -16.61 17.54
C ILE A 57 4.53 -17.39 16.90
N GLU A 58 4.23 -18.24 15.92
CA GLU A 58 5.25 -19.02 15.19
C GLU A 58 6.26 -18.11 14.44
N ILE A 59 5.79 -17.00 13.89
CA ILE A 59 6.64 -16.05 13.13
C ILE A 59 7.39 -15.09 14.06
N GLY A 60 6.80 -14.69 15.19
CA GLY A 60 7.42 -13.79 16.16
C GLY A 60 7.15 -12.31 15.88
N LYS A 61 8.21 -11.54 15.55
CA LYS A 61 8.27 -10.06 15.68
C LYS A 61 7.32 -9.23 14.78
N ILE A 62 6.43 -9.85 14.00
CA ILE A 62 5.59 -9.14 13.02
C ILE A 62 4.26 -8.73 13.64
N GLY A 63 3.99 -7.42 13.65
CA GLY A 63 2.71 -6.85 14.04
C GLY A 63 1.66 -6.99 12.92
N LEU A 64 0.41 -7.23 13.32
CA LEU A 64 -0.76 -7.25 12.45
C LEU A 64 -1.81 -6.28 13.01
N VAL A 65 -2.01 -5.15 12.34
CA VAL A 65 -2.87 -4.06 12.83
C VAL A 65 -4.14 -3.97 12.01
N PHE A 66 -5.30 -4.06 12.66
CA PHE A 66 -6.61 -3.92 12.04
C PHE A 66 -7.16 -2.51 12.29
N ASN A 67 -7.31 -1.73 11.23
CA ASN A 67 -7.91 -0.39 11.30
C ASN A 67 -9.35 -0.48 10.83
N PRO A 68 -10.36 -0.15 11.67
CA PRO A 68 -11.76 -0.26 11.29
C PRO A 68 -12.12 0.72 10.19
N TYR A 69 -12.86 0.23 9.20
CA TYR A 69 -13.54 1.03 8.18
C TYR A 69 -15.03 1.08 8.54
N GLY A 70 -15.85 1.70 7.69
CA GLY A 70 -17.22 2.07 8.04
C GLY A 70 -17.39 3.58 8.13
N GLY A 71 -18.47 4.03 8.78
CA GLY A 71 -18.71 5.45 9.03
C GLY A 71 -18.58 6.30 7.76
N MET A 72 -17.81 7.39 7.83
CA MET A 72 -17.58 8.26 6.68
C MET A 72 -16.86 7.57 5.52
N MET A 73 -16.00 6.58 5.78
CA MET A 73 -15.30 5.85 4.71
C MET A 73 -16.27 5.06 3.83
N SER A 74 -17.44 4.65 4.36
CA SER A 74 -18.48 3.97 3.59
C SER A 74 -19.44 4.92 2.86
N ARG A 75 -19.49 6.20 3.25
CA ARG A 75 -20.37 7.20 2.62
C ARG A 75 -19.73 7.87 1.41
N ILE A 76 -18.40 7.86 1.32
CA ILE A 76 -17.66 8.41 0.18
C ILE A 76 -17.69 7.40 -0.98
N PRO A 77 -18.15 7.78 -2.18
CA PRO A 77 -18.10 6.91 -3.35
C PRO A 77 -16.67 6.44 -3.65
N ALA A 78 -16.51 5.17 -4.07
CA ALA A 78 -15.20 4.62 -4.42
C ALA A 78 -14.48 5.40 -5.54
N SER A 79 -15.23 6.06 -6.41
CA SER A 79 -14.72 6.87 -7.53
C SER A 79 -14.48 8.35 -7.19
N ALA A 80 -14.82 8.79 -5.97
CA ALA A 80 -14.73 10.21 -5.59
C ALA A 80 -13.27 10.72 -5.59
N THR A 81 -12.32 9.84 -5.27
CA THR A 81 -10.88 10.11 -5.33
C THR A 81 -10.15 8.88 -5.88
N PRO A 82 -8.84 8.95 -6.19
CA PRO A 82 -8.08 7.79 -6.63
C PRO A 82 -8.13 6.59 -5.67
N PHE A 83 -8.27 6.85 -4.36
CA PHE A 83 -8.33 5.82 -3.32
C PHE A 83 -9.70 5.12 -3.31
N PRO A 84 -9.77 3.85 -3.74
CA PRO A 84 -11.05 3.18 -4.04
C PRO A 84 -11.65 2.45 -2.84
N HIS A 85 -10.85 2.18 -1.79
CA HIS A 85 -11.22 1.24 -0.74
C HIS A 85 -12.19 1.90 0.25
N ARG A 86 -13.48 1.92 -0.12
CA ARG A 86 -14.58 2.59 0.61
C ARG A 86 -15.56 1.56 1.18
N ALA A 87 -16.86 1.71 0.91
CA ALA A 87 -17.90 0.75 1.27
C ALA A 87 -17.53 -0.70 0.89
N GLY A 88 -17.92 -1.65 1.73
CA GLY A 88 -17.60 -3.08 1.55
C GLY A 88 -16.29 -3.55 2.22
N ASN A 89 -15.44 -2.63 2.70
CA ASN A 89 -14.26 -2.98 3.49
C ASN A 89 -14.56 -2.81 4.99
N LEU A 90 -14.32 -3.86 5.78
CA LEU A 90 -14.49 -3.88 7.23
C LEU A 90 -13.24 -3.35 7.94
N PHE A 91 -12.06 -3.79 7.48
CA PHE A 91 -10.78 -3.40 8.07
C PHE A 91 -9.71 -3.23 6.99
N LYS A 92 -8.84 -2.22 7.14
CA LYS A 92 -7.52 -2.21 6.52
C LYS A 92 -6.54 -2.89 7.47
N VAL A 93 -5.82 -3.88 6.96
CA VAL A 93 -4.80 -4.61 7.70
C VAL A 93 -3.42 -4.07 7.33
N GLN A 94 -2.58 -3.82 8.33
CA GLN A 94 -1.17 -3.52 8.14
C GLN A 94 -0.31 -4.65 8.72
N TYR A 95 0.60 -5.17 7.91
CA TYR A 95 1.69 -6.04 8.37
C TYR A 95 2.87 -5.12 8.67
N SER A 96 3.35 -5.14 9.90
CA SER A 96 4.31 -4.15 10.40
C SER A 96 5.47 -4.81 11.12
N VAL A 97 6.68 -4.57 10.63
CA VAL A 97 7.91 -4.92 11.34
C VAL A 97 8.95 -3.82 11.15
N SER A 98 9.56 -3.39 12.25
CA SER A 98 10.69 -2.45 12.25
C SER A 98 11.85 -3.09 12.98
N TRP A 99 13.07 -2.80 12.56
CA TRP A 99 14.28 -3.36 13.17
C TRP A 99 15.45 -2.39 13.05
N GLY A 100 16.42 -2.53 13.95
CA GLY A 100 17.61 -1.67 14.00
C GLY A 100 18.86 -2.32 13.41
N GLU A 101 18.90 -3.66 13.32
CA GLU A 101 20.07 -4.37 12.82
C GLU A 101 20.24 -4.17 11.31
N ALA A 102 21.33 -3.50 10.92
CA ALA A 102 21.68 -3.35 9.51
C ALA A 102 22.20 -4.67 8.91
N GLY A 103 22.12 -4.79 7.58
CA GLY A 103 22.71 -5.88 6.82
C GLY A 103 21.70 -6.78 6.13
N ALA A 104 22.16 -7.43 5.06
CA ALA A 104 21.33 -8.23 4.16
C ALA A 104 20.66 -9.42 4.85
N GLU A 105 21.28 -9.99 5.88
CA GLU A 105 20.71 -11.11 6.63
C GLU A 105 19.49 -10.69 7.45
N ALA A 106 19.59 -9.59 8.21
CA ALA A 106 18.47 -9.03 8.97
C ALA A 106 17.32 -8.66 8.02
N GLU A 107 17.62 -7.94 6.93
CA GLU A 107 16.62 -7.60 5.91
C GLU A 107 15.94 -8.85 5.33
N LYS A 108 16.71 -9.86 4.96
CA LYS A 108 16.19 -11.12 4.42
C LYS A 108 15.27 -11.81 5.41
N ASN A 109 15.64 -11.89 6.68
CA ASN A 109 14.84 -12.54 7.73
C ASN A 109 13.49 -11.83 7.92
N TYR A 110 13.52 -10.53 8.22
CA TYR A 110 12.29 -9.76 8.47
C TYR A 110 11.38 -9.66 7.25
N THR A 111 11.93 -9.49 6.04
CA THR A 111 11.11 -9.46 4.83
C THR A 111 10.55 -10.84 4.48
N THR A 112 11.29 -11.92 4.70
CA THR A 112 10.81 -13.30 4.48
C THR A 112 9.66 -13.64 5.42
N ASP A 113 9.80 -13.34 6.71
CA ASP A 113 8.74 -13.57 7.67
C ASP A 113 7.49 -12.72 7.38
N THR A 114 7.68 -11.48 6.93
CA THR A 114 6.55 -10.63 6.51
C THR A 114 5.80 -11.25 5.33
N ARG A 115 6.53 -11.81 4.35
CA ARG A 115 5.92 -12.54 3.22
C ARG A 115 5.23 -13.82 3.68
N ARG A 116 5.77 -14.54 4.68
CA ARG A 116 5.14 -15.76 5.25
C ARG A 116 3.79 -15.43 5.88
N LEU A 117 3.71 -14.39 6.72
CA LEU A 117 2.44 -13.97 7.34
C LEU A 117 1.46 -13.44 6.28
N PHE A 118 1.94 -12.61 5.35
CA PHE A 118 1.11 -12.09 4.26
C PHE A 118 0.53 -13.22 3.40
N ARG A 119 1.32 -14.24 3.04
CA ARG A 119 0.83 -15.40 2.31
C ARG A 119 -0.19 -16.19 3.12
N PHE A 120 0.05 -16.37 4.42
CA PHE A 120 -0.90 -17.04 5.31
C PHE A 120 -2.26 -16.34 5.34
N MET A 121 -2.26 -15.01 5.29
CA MET A 121 -3.49 -14.22 5.36
C MET A 121 -4.37 -14.25 4.10
N THR A 122 -3.89 -14.83 2.99
CA THR A 122 -4.60 -14.86 1.70
C THR A 122 -6.08 -15.27 1.75
N PRO A 123 -6.52 -16.31 2.50
CA PRO A 123 -7.91 -16.74 2.47
C PRO A 123 -8.84 -15.90 3.36
N PHE A 124 -8.33 -14.88 4.05
CA PHE A 124 -9.10 -14.04 4.99
C PHE A 124 -9.30 -12.59 4.50
N VAL A 125 -8.74 -12.25 3.34
CA VAL A 125 -8.68 -10.88 2.83
C VAL A 125 -9.28 -10.80 1.43
N SER A 126 -9.42 -9.57 0.91
CA SER A 126 -9.92 -9.31 -0.45
C SER A 126 -9.19 -10.13 -1.50
N LYS A 127 -9.90 -10.49 -2.57
CA LYS A 127 -9.38 -11.25 -3.70
C LYS A 127 -10.00 -10.70 -4.99
N ASN A 128 -9.28 -10.87 -6.10
CA ASN A 128 -9.72 -10.48 -7.45
C ASN A 128 -10.07 -8.98 -7.63
N PRO A 129 -9.12 -8.05 -7.41
CA PRO A 129 -7.74 -8.26 -6.98
C PRO A 129 -7.60 -8.30 -5.46
N ARG A 130 -6.50 -8.89 -4.97
CA ARG A 130 -6.08 -8.71 -3.57
C ARG A 130 -5.61 -7.26 -3.38
N SER A 131 -6.46 -6.47 -2.75
CA SER A 131 -6.34 -5.01 -2.61
C SER A 131 -5.19 -4.60 -1.69
N ALA A 132 -4.53 -3.50 -2.02
CA ALA A 132 -3.39 -2.95 -1.30
C ALA A 132 -3.52 -1.42 -1.14
N PHE A 133 -2.80 -0.87 -0.16
CA PHE A 133 -2.76 0.56 0.11
C PHE A 133 -1.45 1.18 -0.41
N LEU A 134 -1.56 2.12 -1.35
CA LEU A 134 -0.41 2.76 -2.02
C LEU A 134 0.62 3.34 -1.06
N ASN A 135 0.18 3.94 0.05
CA ASN A 135 1.10 4.59 1.00
C ASN A 135 1.94 3.58 1.79
N TYR A 136 1.63 2.28 1.72
CA TYR A 136 2.52 1.19 2.14
C TYR A 136 3.07 0.50 0.89
N ARG A 137 3.80 1.28 0.07
CA ARG A 137 4.30 0.85 -1.23
C ARG A 137 5.03 -0.49 -1.12
N ASP A 138 4.62 -1.44 -1.95
CA ASP A 138 5.08 -2.82 -1.87
C ASP A 138 5.54 -3.33 -3.23
N LEU A 139 6.85 -3.39 -3.45
CA LEU A 139 7.38 -3.88 -4.74
C LEU A 139 7.13 -5.39 -4.96
N ASP A 140 6.78 -6.14 -3.91
CA ASP A 140 6.48 -7.58 -4.03
C ASP A 140 5.19 -7.84 -4.86
N ILE A 141 4.29 -6.85 -5.00
CA ILE A 141 3.05 -7.03 -5.78
C ILE A 141 3.21 -6.73 -7.28
N GLY A 142 4.41 -6.35 -7.71
CA GLY A 142 4.75 -6.12 -9.11
C GLY A 142 5.46 -4.78 -9.33
N VAL A 143 6.29 -4.73 -10.37
CA VAL A 143 7.03 -3.54 -10.80
C VAL A 143 6.94 -3.38 -12.31
N ASN A 144 7.07 -2.14 -12.77
CA ASN A 144 7.14 -1.76 -14.17
C ASN A 144 8.60 -1.62 -14.60
N LYS A 145 8.98 -2.28 -15.71
CA LYS A 145 10.32 -2.20 -16.31
C LYS A 145 10.40 -1.21 -17.47
N PHE A 146 9.31 -0.50 -17.77
CA PHE A 146 9.22 0.58 -18.75
C PHE A 146 9.64 0.20 -20.18
N GLY A 147 8.95 -0.78 -20.76
CA GLY A 147 9.05 -1.13 -22.19
C GLY A 147 7.68 -1.37 -22.82
N ASN A 148 7.63 -2.18 -23.89
CA ASN A 148 6.39 -2.45 -24.64
C ASN A 148 5.23 -3.00 -23.80
N ARG A 149 5.54 -3.62 -22.64
CA ARG A 149 4.56 -4.19 -21.70
C ARG A 149 4.31 -3.31 -20.46
N SER A 150 4.62 -2.02 -20.55
CA SER A 150 4.54 -1.08 -19.42
C SER A 150 3.12 -0.97 -18.86
N TYR A 151 2.11 -0.89 -19.73
CA TYR A 151 0.71 -0.80 -19.31
C TYR A 151 0.29 -2.08 -18.57
N GLU A 152 0.59 -3.25 -19.12
CA GLU A 152 0.23 -4.56 -18.58
C GLU A 152 0.93 -4.83 -17.25
N GLN A 153 2.23 -4.51 -17.15
CA GLN A 153 2.97 -4.58 -15.89
C GLN A 153 2.39 -3.61 -14.85
N GLY A 154 2.07 -2.39 -15.28
CA GLY A 154 1.46 -1.37 -14.43
C GLY A 154 0.09 -1.76 -13.90
N LYS A 155 -0.72 -2.44 -14.72
CA LYS A 155 -2.06 -2.91 -14.36
C LYS A 155 -2.04 -3.90 -13.20
N VAL A 156 -1.00 -4.72 -13.06
CA VAL A 156 -0.88 -5.74 -11.99
C VAL A 156 -0.94 -5.11 -10.59
N TYR A 157 -0.14 -4.09 -10.31
CA TYR A 157 -0.19 -3.37 -9.03
C TYR A 157 -1.24 -2.26 -9.04
N GLY A 158 -1.51 -1.65 -10.19
CA GLY A 158 -2.46 -0.56 -10.35
C GLY A 158 -3.87 -0.95 -9.93
N LEU A 159 -4.36 -2.12 -10.37
CA LEU A 159 -5.67 -2.62 -9.94
C LEU A 159 -5.72 -2.94 -8.45
N LYS A 160 -4.60 -3.37 -7.83
CA LYS A 160 -4.55 -3.63 -6.38
C LYS A 160 -4.64 -2.34 -5.56
N TYR A 161 -4.01 -1.27 -6.03
CA TYR A 161 -4.02 0.02 -5.35
C TYR A 161 -5.29 0.83 -5.61
N PHE A 162 -5.81 0.80 -6.84
CA PHE A 162 -6.80 1.75 -7.33
C PHE A 162 -8.11 1.11 -7.81
N ASN A 163 -8.24 -0.23 -7.85
CA ASN A 163 -9.40 -0.93 -8.40
C ASN A 163 -9.83 -0.30 -9.75
N ASP A 164 -11.13 -0.02 -9.90
CA ASP A 164 -11.72 0.56 -11.12
C ASP A 164 -11.24 1.99 -11.43
N ASN A 165 -10.61 2.68 -10.47
CA ASN A 165 -10.05 4.02 -10.71
C ASN A 165 -8.76 3.99 -11.53
N PHE A 166 -8.13 2.82 -11.71
CA PHE A 166 -6.86 2.69 -12.43
C PHE A 166 -6.93 3.26 -13.86
N ASP A 167 -7.97 2.92 -14.63
CA ASP A 167 -8.06 3.37 -16.02
C ASP A 167 -8.26 4.89 -16.13
N ARG A 168 -9.00 5.49 -15.20
CA ARG A 168 -9.11 6.96 -15.10
C ARG A 168 -7.75 7.59 -14.81
N LEU A 169 -6.95 6.99 -13.93
CA LEU A 169 -5.61 7.49 -13.61
C LEU A 169 -4.66 7.40 -14.80
N VAL A 170 -4.71 6.30 -15.57
CA VAL A 170 -3.91 6.13 -16.79
C VAL A 170 -4.23 7.24 -17.80
N LYS A 171 -5.52 7.53 -18.03
CA LYS A 171 -5.94 8.63 -18.93
C LYS A 171 -5.40 9.98 -18.49
N VAL A 172 -5.50 10.29 -17.18
CA VAL A 172 -4.95 11.55 -16.63
C VAL A 172 -3.44 11.59 -16.81
N LYS A 173 -2.73 10.52 -16.43
CA LYS A 173 -1.27 10.43 -16.56
C LYS A 173 -0.82 10.67 -18.00
N THR A 174 -1.49 10.05 -18.98
CA THR A 174 -1.18 10.24 -20.40
C THR A 174 -1.39 11.68 -20.86
N ALA A 175 -2.43 12.37 -20.38
CA ALA A 175 -2.69 13.74 -20.77
C ALA A 175 -1.70 14.74 -20.15
N VAL A 176 -1.35 14.57 -18.87
CA VAL A 176 -0.54 15.55 -18.13
C VAL A 176 0.96 15.29 -18.18
N ASP A 177 1.38 14.05 -18.46
CA ASP A 177 2.79 13.67 -18.60
C ASP A 177 2.97 12.64 -19.75
N PRO A 178 2.76 13.08 -21.01
CA PRO A 178 2.83 12.20 -22.18
C PRO A 178 4.22 11.64 -22.45
N ALA A 179 5.29 12.33 -21.99
CA ALA A 179 6.66 11.84 -22.07
C ALA A 179 6.99 10.81 -20.98
N ASN A 180 6.07 10.59 -20.03
CA ASN A 180 6.25 9.74 -18.85
C ASN A 180 7.51 10.10 -18.05
N PHE A 181 7.78 11.41 -17.90
CA PHE A 181 8.94 11.93 -17.19
C PHE A 181 8.87 11.59 -15.70
N PHE A 182 7.72 11.77 -15.07
CA PHE A 182 7.50 11.50 -13.64
C PHE A 182 7.15 10.03 -13.41
N ARG A 183 8.18 9.17 -13.28
CA ARG A 183 7.99 7.72 -13.15
C ARG A 183 8.85 7.08 -12.07
N ASN A 184 8.35 5.97 -11.52
CA ASN A 184 9.06 5.04 -10.64
C ASN A 184 8.53 3.61 -10.87
N GLU A 185 9.12 2.60 -10.24
CA GLU A 185 8.82 1.18 -10.44
C GLU A 185 7.33 0.83 -10.30
N GLN A 186 6.51 1.66 -9.65
CA GLN A 186 5.06 1.50 -9.52
C GLN A 186 4.24 2.74 -9.94
N SER A 187 4.79 3.63 -10.77
CA SER A 187 4.04 4.78 -11.29
C SER A 187 2.97 4.35 -12.30
N ILE A 188 1.82 5.01 -12.31
CA ILE A 188 0.77 4.82 -13.32
C ILE A 188 1.38 4.82 -14.73
N PRO A 189 1.16 3.77 -15.55
CA PRO A 189 1.68 3.71 -16.90
C PRO A 189 0.89 4.65 -17.83
N LEU A 190 1.45 4.92 -19.01
CA LEU A 190 0.67 5.51 -20.09
C LEU A 190 -0.32 4.50 -20.67
N VAL A 191 -1.36 5.00 -21.33
CA VAL A 191 -2.22 4.14 -22.17
C VAL A 191 -1.36 3.35 -23.15
N GLN A 192 -1.71 2.08 -23.35
CA GLN A 192 -1.14 1.33 -24.46
C GLN A 192 -1.60 2.02 -25.75
N LEU A 193 -0.68 2.72 -26.41
CA LEU A 193 -0.87 3.12 -27.80
C LEU A 193 -0.87 1.82 -28.61
N LEU A 194 -2.02 1.16 -28.71
CA LEU A 194 -2.28 0.32 -29.87
C LEU A 194 -2.17 1.27 -31.06
N THR A 195 -1.02 1.21 -31.74
CA THR A 195 -0.70 1.88 -33.01
C THR A 195 -1.86 2.73 -33.54
N GLN A 196 -1.96 3.98 -33.09
CA GLN A 196 -2.83 4.99 -33.68
C GLN A 196 -2.20 5.55 -34.96
N THR A 197 -1.44 4.73 -35.70
CA THR A 197 -0.83 5.10 -36.98
C THR A 197 -1.83 5.01 -38.14
N LEU A 198 -3.12 4.74 -37.90
CA LEU A 198 -4.10 4.60 -38.99
C LEU A 198 -5.31 5.55 -38.95
N LEU A 199 -5.40 6.49 -38.00
CA LEU A 199 -6.56 7.40 -37.92
C LEU A 199 -6.22 8.89 -38.13
N MET A 200 -4.95 9.25 -38.37
CA MET A 200 -4.55 10.60 -38.78
C MET A 200 -4.24 10.75 -40.28
N GLN A 201 -4.48 9.72 -41.11
CA GLN A 201 -4.23 9.77 -42.56
C GLN A 201 -5.48 9.86 -43.44
N THR A 202 -6.68 10.08 -42.90
CA THR A 202 -7.92 10.22 -43.70
C THR A 202 -8.60 11.58 -43.57
N CYS A 203 -7.88 12.62 -43.17
CA CYS A 203 -8.35 14.00 -43.24
C CYS A 203 -7.34 14.90 -43.97
N THR A 204 -7.23 14.68 -45.28
CA THR A 204 -6.83 15.69 -46.28
C THR A 204 -7.65 15.45 -47.53
#